data_AF-A0AAN0NFS0-F1
#
_entry.id   AF-A0AAN0NFS0-F1
#
_cell.length_a   1.000
_cell.length_b   1.000
_cell.length_c   1.000
_cell.angle_alpha   90.00
_cell.angle_beta   90.00
_cell.angle_gamma   90.00
#
_symmetry.space_group_name_H-M   'P 1'
#
loop_
_entity.id
_entity.type
_entity.pdbx_description
1 polymer ?
#
loop_
_entity_poly.entity_id
_entity_poly.type
_entity_poly.pdbx_seq_one_letter_code
_entity_poly.pdbx_strand_id
1 'polypeptide(L)' 'MHVTDGRIDSVRFIGDYLGIEDVEAIEQRMQGTRFNRADVTAVFEQFTLNKYFGTITLDEILSVMFD' A
#
# COMPACT_ATOMS: atom_id res chain seq x y z
N MET A 1 -9.17 -1.89 -5.13
CA MET A 1 -7.94 -1.82 -5.94
C MET A 1 -8.26 -2.20 -7.37
N HIS A 2 -7.66 -1.54 -8.36
CA HIS A 2 -7.82 -1.82 -9.79
C HIS A 2 -6.45 -2.19 -10.38
N VAL A 3 -6.39 -3.29 -11.14
CA VAL A 3 -5.16 -3.80 -11.76
C VAL A 3 -5.41 -4.07 -13.24
N THR A 4 -4.56 -3.51 -14.09
CA THR A 4 -4.61 -3.64 -15.54
C THR A 4 -3.23 -4.08 -16.05
N ASP A 5 -3.18 -5.11 -16.88
CA ASP A 5 -1.93 -5.69 -17.42
C ASP A 5 -0.88 -6.02 -16.33
N GLY A 6 -1.35 -6.49 -15.18
CA GLY A 6 -0.49 -6.84 -14.03
C GLY A 6 0.11 -5.63 -13.30
N ARG A 7 -0.38 -4.42 -13.55
CA ARG A 7 0.02 -3.18 -12.88
C ARG A 7 -1.13 -2.55 -12.13
N ILE A 8 -0.82 -1.94 -11.00
CA ILE A 8 -1.78 -1.21 -10.17
C ILE A 8 -2.16 0.07 -10.92
N ASP A 9 -3.41 0.16 -11.36
CA ASP A 9 -3.92 1.39 -11.98
C ASP A 9 -4.37 2.38 -10.90
N SER A 10 -5.11 1.87 -9.91
CA SER A 10 -5.50 2.64 -8.73
C SER A 10 -5.64 1.75 -7.51
N VAL A 11 -5.31 2.30 -6.34
CA VAL A 11 -5.51 1.65 -5.05
C VAL A 11 -6.09 2.67 -4.10
N ARG A 12 -6.97 2.21 -3.20
CA ARG A 12 -7.52 3.04 -2.13
C ARG A 12 -7.52 2.25 -0.84
N PHE A 13 -6.92 2.79 0.21
CA PHE A 13 -6.96 2.24 1.55
C PHE A 13 -8.12 2.91 2.30
N ILE A 14 -8.97 2.09 2.92
CA ILE A 14 -10.15 2.56 3.66
C ILE A 14 -10.19 1.79 4.97
N GLY A 15 -10.24 2.50 6.08
CA GLY A 15 -10.22 1.90 7.42
C GLY A 15 -9.84 2.92 8.48
N ASP A 16 -9.91 2.48 9.74
CA ASP A 16 -9.49 3.25 10.91
C ASP A 16 -8.14 2.73 11.40
N TYR A 17 -7.08 3.14 10.70
CA TYR A 17 -5.71 2.70 10.94
C TYR A 17 -4.89 3.69 11.79
N LEU A 18 -5.53 4.74 12.31
CA LEU A 18 -4.94 5.71 13.24
C LEU A 18 -3.60 6.31 12.75
N GLY A 19 -3.45 6.46 11.43
CA GLY A 19 -2.33 7.16 10.81
C GLY A 19 -2.35 8.66 11.12
N ILE A 20 -1.17 9.24 11.26
CA ILE A 20 -0.96 10.69 11.40
C ILE A 20 -0.72 11.39 10.06
N GLU A 21 -0.36 10.65 9.02
CA GLU A 21 -0.18 11.12 7.64
C GLU A 21 -1.21 10.47 6.70
N ASP A 22 -1.51 11.14 5.58
CA ASP A 22 -2.48 10.67 4.60
C ASP A 22 -1.91 9.56 3.71
N VAL A 23 -2.65 8.45 3.61
CA VAL A 23 -2.31 7.29 2.77
C VAL A 23 -2.33 7.62 1.27
N GLU A 24 -2.92 8.74 0.85
CA GLU A 24 -2.94 9.19 -0.54
C GLU A 24 -1.53 9.22 -1.16
N ALA A 25 -0.49 9.59 -0.39
CA ALA A 25 0.89 9.58 -0.86
C ALA A 25 1.37 8.18 -1.26
N ILE A 26 0.97 7.16 -0.50
CA ILE A 26 1.27 5.75 -0.80
C ILE A 26 0.45 5.28 -1.99
N GLU A 27 -0.84 5.64 -2.05
CA GLU A 27 -1.73 5.29 -3.16
C GLU A 27 -1.20 5.82 -4.50
N GLN A 28 -0.79 7.09 -4.55
CA GLN A 28 -0.17 7.69 -5.73
C GLN A 28 1.13 6.98 -6.11
N ARG A 29 1.96 6.61 -5.13
CA ARG A 29 3.22 5.90 -5.39
C ARG A 29 3.01 4.48 -5.93
N MET A 30 1.90 3.85 -5.57
CA MET A 30 1.54 2.52 -6.05
C MET A 30 1.07 2.51 -7.51
N GLN A 31 0.55 3.63 -8.04
CA GLN A 31 0.11 3.69 -9.43
C GLN A 31 1.26 3.33 -10.39
N GLY A 32 0.98 2.44 -11.34
CA GLY A 32 1.96 1.89 -12.28
C GLY A 32 2.90 0.82 -11.71
N THR A 33 2.88 0.56 -10.40
CA THR A 33 3.69 -0.52 -9.78
C THR A 33 3.16 -1.88 -10.23
N ARG A 34 4.05 -2.84 -10.44
CA ARG A 34 3.63 -4.22 -10.76
C ARG A 34 2.92 -4.82 -9.55
N PHE A 35 1.77 -5.45 -9.76
CA PHE A 35 1.03 -6.10 -8.69
C PHE A 35 1.64 -7.47 -8.35
N ASN A 36 2.77 -7.43 -7.66
CA ASN A 36 3.39 -8.59 -7.03
C ASN A 36 3.98 -8.19 -5.67
N ARG A 37 4.19 -9.19 -4.80
CA ARG A 37 4.60 -8.94 -3.41
C ARG A 37 5.91 -8.17 -3.31
N ALA A 38 6.90 -8.46 -4.15
CA ALA A 38 8.22 -7.83 -4.09
C ALA A 38 8.17 -6.34 -4.48
N ASP A 39 7.54 -6.01 -5.61
CA ASP A 39 7.40 -4.63 -6.09
C ASP A 39 6.54 -3.77 -5.14
N VAL A 40 5.47 -4.35 -4.60
CA VAL A 40 4.61 -3.67 -3.61
C VAL A 40 5.35 -3.44 -2.28
N THR A 41 6.12 -4.43 -1.81
CA THR A 41 6.97 -4.30 -0.61
C THR A 41 7.97 -3.16 -0.79
N ALA A 42 8.66 -3.11 -1.94
CA ALA A 42 9.63 -2.06 -2.23
C ALA A 42 9.01 -0.65 -2.27
N VAL A 43 7.72 -0.52 -2.59
CA VAL A 43 7.00 0.75 -2.47
C VAL A 43 6.82 1.11 -1.00
N PHE A 44 6.32 0.21 -0.17
CA PHE A 44 6.11 0.47 1.25
C PHE A 44 7.40 0.76 2.03
N GLU A 45 8.51 0.14 1.66
CA GLU A 45 9.83 0.40 2.26
C GLU A 45 10.33 1.85 2.06
N GLN A 46 9.77 2.59 1.10
CA GLN A 46 10.07 4.02 0.90
C GLN A 46 9.36 4.92 1.92
N PHE A 47 8.40 4.38 2.69
CA PHE A 47 7.59 5.13 3.64
C PHE A 47 7.79 4.64 5.07
N THR A 48 7.64 5.55 6.02
CA THR A 48 7.56 5.15 7.43
C THR A 48 6.13 4.70 7.72
N LEU A 49 5.83 3.40 7.54
CA LEU A 49 4.48 2.84 7.60
C LEU A 49 3.70 3.22 8.86
N ASN A 50 4.36 3.30 10.01
CA ASN A 50 3.71 3.67 11.27
C ASN A 50 3.06 5.07 11.25
N LYS A 51 3.53 5.97 10.38
CA LYS A 51 2.93 7.29 10.20
C LYS A 51 1.63 7.25 9.42
N TYR A 52 1.46 6.27 8.53
CA TYR A 52 0.29 6.14 7.65
C TYR A 52 -0.72 5.13 8.17
N PHE A 53 -0.25 4.04 8.79
CA PHE A 53 -1.07 2.92 9.24
C PHE A 53 -0.93 2.61 10.75
N GLY A 54 -0.34 3.51 11.53
CA GLY A 54 -0.27 3.38 12.99
C GLY A 54 0.54 2.17 13.44
N THR A 55 -0.12 1.19 14.06
CA THR A 55 0.51 -0.05 14.54
C THR A 55 0.46 -1.20 13.54
N ILE A 56 -0.20 -1.01 12.39
CA ILE A 56 -0.34 -2.06 11.39
C ILE A 56 1.02 -2.29 10.71
N THR A 57 1.41 -3.56 10.64
CA THR A 57 2.69 -3.98 10.08
C THR A 57 2.62 -4.15 8.56
N LEU A 58 3.78 -4.12 7.89
CA LEU A 58 3.88 -4.39 6.46
C LEU A 58 3.30 -5.76 6.09
N ASP A 59 3.56 -6.78 6.91
CA ASP A 59 3.08 -8.14 6.64
C ASP A 59 1.55 -8.24 6.70
N GLU A 60 0.91 -7.56 7.67
CA GLU A 60 -0.56 -7.48 7.73
C GLU A 60 -1.15 -6.79 6.49
N ILE A 61 -0.53 -5.69 6.03
CA ILE A 61 -0.99 -5.01 4.81
C ILE A 61 -0.82 -5.91 3.59
N LEU A 62 0.33 -6.58 3.45
CA LEU A 62 0.60 -7.49 2.34
C LEU A 62 -0.34 -8.70 2.37
N SER A 63 -0.68 -9.21 3.55
CA SER A 63 -1.68 -10.27 3.70
C SER A 63 -3.03 -9.82 3.16
N VAL A 64 -3.52 -8.62 3.52
CA VAL A 64 -4.79 -8.09 2.99
C VAL A 64 -4.76 -7.89 1.46
N MET A 65 -3.58 -7.66 0.87
CA MET A 65 -3.45 -7.43 -0.57
C MET A 65 -3.29 -8.71 -1.41
N PHE A 66 -2.71 -9.78 -0.84
CA PHE A 66 -2.26 -10.96 -1.59
C PHE A 66 -2.85 -12.29 -1.11
N ASP A 67 -3.55 -12.31 0.01
CA ASP A 67 -4.33 -13.45 0.53
C ASP A 67 -5.79 -13.34 0.04
#